data_AF-A0A2S6ZF75-F1
#
_entry.id   AF-A0A2S6ZF75-F1
#
_cell.length_a   1.000
_cell.length_b   1.000
_cell.length_c   1.000
_cell.angle_alpha   90.00
_cell.angle_beta   90.00
_cell.angle_gamma   90.00
#
_symmetry.space_group_name_H-M   'P 1'
#
loop_
_entity.id
_entity.type
_entity.pdbx_description
1 polymer ?
#
loop_
_entity_poly.entity_id
_entity_poly.type
_entity_poly.pdbx_seq_one_letter_code
_entity_poly.pdbx_strand_id
1 'polypeptide(L)'
;MKLKPSAYLRGLAVGLACLAVSVPGAAFAAPAAAKADRCLPQWQAGWVRLPPNAAMPMAAGFGRLHNPCKQALEVVSARSPAFADVSLHQTTQVDGVSKMREIERLPLAAGADAVLQPGGLHLMLMQPAQPLREGARLPISFVLEDGREVQGELKVGAAKP
;
A
#
# COMPACT_ATOMS: atom_id res chain seq x y z
N MET A 1 36.47 -68.97 -36.34
CA MET A 1 37.70 -68.17 -36.22
C MET A 1 37.77 -67.19 -37.38
N LYS A 2 38.25 -65.98 -37.08
CA LYS A 2 38.34 -64.77 -37.90
C LYS A 2 38.71 -64.99 -39.37
N LEU A 3 38.07 -64.26 -40.30
CA LEU A 3 38.73 -63.47 -41.36
C LEU A 3 37.71 -62.64 -42.16
N LYS A 4 38.05 -61.36 -42.38
CA LYS A 4 37.33 -60.34 -43.15
C LYS A 4 37.40 -60.62 -44.66
N PRO A 5 36.40 -60.15 -45.43
CA PRO A 5 36.59 -59.52 -46.75
C PRO A 5 36.22 -58.02 -46.66
N SER A 6 37.01 -57.05 -47.12
CA SER A 6 37.52 -56.75 -48.47
C SER A 6 36.53 -55.98 -49.35
N ALA A 7 37.07 -54.99 -50.07
CA ALA A 7 36.52 -54.29 -51.24
C ALA A 7 35.38 -53.28 -51.04
N TYR A 8 35.20 -52.22 -51.82
CA TYR A 8 36.02 -51.30 -52.62
C TYR A 8 34.96 -50.37 -53.28
N LEU A 9 35.20 -49.05 -53.30
CA LEU A 9 34.96 -48.13 -54.43
C LEU A 9 33.55 -47.97 -55.09
N ARG A 10 33.15 -46.68 -55.23
CA ARG A 10 32.48 -45.99 -56.39
C ARG A 10 31.06 -45.42 -56.21
N GLY A 11 30.89 -44.21 -56.77
CA GLY A 11 29.64 -43.61 -57.27
C GLY A 11 29.13 -42.46 -56.41
N LEU A 12 29.25 -41.19 -56.80
CA LEU A 12 28.29 -40.45 -57.66
C LEU A 12 26.82 -40.78 -57.35
N ALA A 13 25.87 -39.86 -57.20
CA ALA A 13 25.81 -38.41 -57.35
C ALA A 13 24.37 -37.99 -56.95
N VAL A 14 24.10 -36.69 -57.12
CA VAL A 14 22.79 -36.07 -57.35
C VAL A 14 22.00 -35.73 -56.09
N GLY A 15 21.70 -34.43 -56.00
CA GLY A 15 21.04 -33.80 -54.88
C GLY A 15 19.52 -33.84 -54.96
N LEU A 16 18.93 -33.39 -53.86
CA LEU A 16 17.59 -32.84 -53.86
C LEU A 16 17.60 -31.68 -52.86
N ALA A 17 17.46 -30.47 -53.41
CA ALA A 17 17.33 -29.24 -52.65
C ALA A 17 15.95 -29.22 -51.98
N CYS A 18 15.92 -29.32 -50.64
CA CYS A 18 14.77 -28.91 -49.84
C CYS A 18 15.06 -27.52 -49.27
N LEU A 19 14.56 -26.48 -49.94
CA LEU A 19 14.46 -25.14 -49.37
C LEU A 19 13.46 -25.18 -48.21
N ALA A 20 13.96 -25.26 -46.98
CA ALA A 20 13.17 -24.97 -45.80
C ALA A 20 12.97 -23.45 -45.73
N VAL A 21 11.75 -23.00 -46.02
CA VAL A 21 11.31 -21.62 -45.80
C VAL A 21 11.29 -21.36 -44.30
N SER A 22 12.26 -20.59 -43.82
CA SER A 22 12.27 -20.06 -42.46
C SER A 22 11.27 -18.91 -42.37
N VAL A 23 10.14 -19.12 -41.69
CA VAL A 23 9.21 -18.06 -41.29
C VAL A 23 9.85 -17.28 -40.14
N PRO A 24 10.13 -15.96 -40.26
CA PRO A 24 10.58 -15.17 -39.12
C PRO A 24 9.38 -15.00 -38.17
N GLY A 25 9.44 -15.66 -37.02
CA GLY A 25 8.51 -15.41 -35.92
C GLY A 25 8.67 -13.98 -35.44
N ALA A 26 7.72 -13.12 -35.79
CA ALA A 26 7.62 -11.78 -35.21
C ALA A 26 7.34 -11.94 -33.72
N ALA A 27 8.37 -11.70 -32.90
CA ALA A 27 8.23 -11.55 -31.47
C ALA A 27 7.35 -10.33 -31.22
N PHE A 28 6.07 -10.56 -30.92
CA PHE A 28 5.20 -9.55 -30.33
C PHE A 28 5.75 -9.21 -28.94
N ALA A 29 6.59 -8.18 -28.88
CA ALA A 29 6.90 -7.52 -27.63
C ALA A 29 5.59 -6.87 -27.14
N ALA A 30 4.93 -7.50 -26.17
CA ALA A 30 3.82 -6.89 -25.48
C ALA A 30 4.27 -5.53 -24.94
N PRO A 31 3.47 -4.46 -25.11
CA PRO A 31 3.83 -3.19 -24.53
C PRO A 31 3.89 -3.39 -23.01
N ALA A 32 5.07 -3.20 -22.42
CA ALA A 32 5.18 -3.04 -21.00
C ALA A 32 4.30 -1.84 -20.64
N ALA A 33 3.18 -2.10 -19.98
CA ALA A 33 2.33 -1.04 -19.45
C ALA A 33 3.24 -0.16 -18.59
N ALA A 34 3.51 1.06 -19.06
CA ALA A 34 4.20 2.06 -18.28
C ALA A 34 3.48 2.13 -16.93
N LYS A 35 4.20 1.84 -15.84
CA LYS A 35 3.72 2.20 -14.51
C LYS A 35 3.61 3.71 -14.54
N ALA A 36 2.43 4.24 -14.86
CA ALA A 36 2.11 5.61 -14.55
C ALA A 36 2.33 5.71 -13.04
N ASP A 37 3.37 6.43 -12.64
CA ASP A 37 3.63 6.77 -11.25
C ASP A 37 2.45 7.61 -10.77
N ARG A 38 1.41 6.92 -10.32
CA ARG A 38 0.19 7.55 -9.84
C ARG A 38 0.52 8.09 -8.46
N CYS A 39 0.69 9.40 -8.40
CA CYS A 39 0.93 10.14 -7.17
C CYS A 39 0.00 9.68 -6.04
N LEU A 40 0.55 9.58 -4.83
CA LEU A 40 -0.15 9.19 -3.60
C LEU A 40 0.01 10.25 -2.52
N PRO A 41 -0.97 10.38 -1.61
CA PRO A 41 -0.79 11.15 -0.39
C PRO A 41 0.36 10.60 0.47
N GLN A 42 0.87 11.46 1.33
CA GLN A 42 1.99 11.19 2.22
C GLN A 42 1.50 11.28 3.67
N TRP A 43 1.65 10.20 4.42
CA TRP A 43 1.43 10.20 5.86
C TRP A 43 2.66 10.72 6.60
N GLN A 44 2.46 11.66 7.51
CA GLN A 44 3.54 12.38 8.18
C GLN A 44 3.25 12.52 9.68
N ALA A 45 4.33 12.48 10.48
CA ALA A 45 4.29 12.73 11.92
C ALA A 45 3.21 11.94 12.67
N GLY A 46 3.02 10.67 12.29
CA GLY A 46 2.02 9.81 12.87
C GLY A 46 2.35 9.39 14.30
N TRP A 47 1.37 9.45 15.20
CA TRP A 47 1.54 9.02 16.59
C TRP A 47 0.25 8.51 17.22
N VAL A 48 0.39 7.65 18.23
CA VAL A 48 -0.71 7.18 19.08
C VAL A 48 -0.56 7.80 20.45
N ARG A 49 -1.63 8.41 20.96
CA ARG A 49 -1.69 8.84 22.35
C ARG A 49 -1.99 7.65 23.24
N LEU A 50 -1.12 7.41 24.21
CA LEU A 50 -1.37 6.41 25.25
C LEU A 50 -2.66 6.75 26.02
N PRO A 51 -3.54 5.76 26.25
CA PRO A 51 -4.73 5.98 27.05
C PRO A 51 -4.34 6.22 28.51
N PRO A 52 -5.09 7.06 29.26
CA PRO A 52 -4.86 7.29 30.69
C PRO A 52 -4.82 6.02 31.56
N ASN A 53 -5.49 4.96 31.11
CA ASN A 53 -5.52 3.65 31.75
C ASN A 53 -5.17 2.60 30.69
N ALA A 54 -4.16 1.78 30.95
CA ALA A 54 -3.69 0.72 30.06
C ALA A 54 -4.74 -0.40 29.82
N ALA A 55 -5.75 -0.51 30.69
CA ALA A 55 -6.87 -1.45 30.51
C ALA A 55 -7.91 -0.95 29.50
N MET A 56 -7.85 0.32 29.07
CA MET A 56 -8.78 0.81 28.05
C MET A 56 -8.50 0.12 26.71
N PRO A 57 -9.52 -0.50 26.08
CA PRO A 57 -9.35 -1.21 24.82
C PRO A 57 -9.34 -0.26 23.61
N MET A 58 -8.93 1.00 23.80
CA MET A 58 -8.97 2.02 22.76
C MET A 58 -7.90 3.08 22.95
N ALA A 59 -7.41 3.62 21.84
CA ALA A 59 -6.49 4.75 21.79
C ALA A 59 -6.84 5.68 20.63
N ALA A 60 -6.23 6.87 20.61
CA ALA A 60 -6.40 7.83 19.52
C ALA A 60 -5.09 8.00 18.75
N GLY A 61 -5.18 7.92 17.42
CA GLY A 61 -4.08 8.18 16.50
C GLY A 61 -4.19 9.55 15.82
N PHE A 62 -3.05 10.16 15.56
CA PHE A 62 -2.92 11.52 15.07
C PHE A 62 -1.78 11.62 14.06
N GLY A 63 -1.75 12.67 13.25
CA GLY A 63 -0.74 12.91 12.23
C GLY A 63 -1.24 13.82 11.12
N ARG A 64 -0.60 13.78 9.96
CA ARG A 64 -1.00 14.58 8.80
C ARG A 64 -0.98 13.70 7.55
N LEU A 65 -2.02 13.83 6.75
CA LEU A 65 -2.06 13.26 5.41
C LEU A 65 -1.98 14.40 4.39
N HIS A 66 -0.85 14.52 3.72
CA HIS A 66 -0.58 15.53 2.71
C HIS A 66 -0.86 14.97 1.32
N ASN A 67 -1.65 15.66 0.49
CA ASN A 67 -1.87 15.27 -0.90
C ASN A 67 -1.00 16.12 -1.85
N PRO A 68 0.20 15.68 -2.26
CA PRO A 68 1.04 16.41 -3.21
C PRO A 68 0.54 16.30 -4.67
N CYS A 69 -0.55 15.55 -4.90
CA CYS A 69 -1.03 15.26 -6.23
C CYS A 69 -1.82 16.43 -6.81
N LYS A 70 -1.89 16.49 -8.14
CA LYS A 70 -2.69 17.50 -8.87
C LYS A 70 -4.19 17.23 -8.85
N GLN A 71 -4.60 16.10 -8.27
CA GLN A 71 -5.98 15.61 -8.25
C GLN A 71 -6.45 15.55 -6.80
N ALA A 72 -7.73 15.84 -6.59
CA ALA A 72 -8.38 15.51 -5.33
C ALA A 72 -8.46 13.99 -5.17
N LEU A 73 -8.27 13.53 -3.94
CA LEU A 73 -8.35 12.13 -3.54
C LEU A 73 -9.24 12.03 -2.31
N GLU A 74 -9.65 10.83 -1.97
CA GLU A 74 -10.48 10.59 -0.79
C GLU A 74 -10.06 9.31 -0.10
N VAL A 75 -9.89 9.37 1.22
CA VAL A 75 -9.66 8.19 2.05
C VAL A 75 -11.03 7.65 2.48
N VAL A 76 -11.25 6.36 2.27
CA VAL A 76 -12.51 5.67 2.58
C VAL A 76 -12.37 4.63 3.69
N SER A 77 -11.14 4.28 4.09
CA SER A 77 -10.89 3.47 5.27
C SER A 77 -9.45 3.60 5.76
N ALA A 78 -9.21 3.17 7.00
CA ALA A 78 -7.89 3.02 7.56
C ALA A 78 -7.81 1.65 8.26
N ARG A 79 -6.61 1.05 8.33
CA ARG A 79 -6.41 -0.25 8.96
C ARG A 79 -5.00 -0.45 9.45
N SER A 80 -4.85 -1.29 10.45
CA SER A 80 -3.55 -1.68 10.99
C SER A 80 -3.63 -3.10 11.55
N PRO A 81 -2.63 -3.97 11.30
CA PRO A 81 -2.56 -5.27 11.97
C PRO A 81 -2.35 -5.17 13.50
N ALA A 82 -2.04 -3.97 14.03
CA ALA A 82 -1.86 -3.77 15.47
C ALA A 82 -3.17 -3.55 16.24
N PHE A 83 -4.30 -3.38 15.55
CA PHE A 83 -5.61 -3.08 16.12
C PHE A 83 -6.68 -3.93 15.44
N ALA A 84 -7.72 -4.35 16.18
CA ALA A 84 -8.81 -5.11 15.57
C ALA A 84 -9.68 -4.23 14.66
N ASP A 85 -9.79 -2.94 14.98
CA ASP A 85 -10.54 -1.97 14.20
C ASP A 85 -9.88 -0.58 14.23
N VAL A 86 -9.99 0.12 13.10
CA VAL A 86 -9.47 1.47 12.91
C VAL A 86 -10.47 2.28 12.10
N SER A 87 -10.98 3.36 12.68
CA SER A 87 -11.94 4.25 12.04
C SER A 87 -11.49 5.71 12.09
N LEU A 88 -11.98 6.52 11.15
CA LEU A 88 -11.73 7.96 11.11
C LEU A 88 -12.84 8.68 11.87
N HIS A 89 -12.48 9.57 12.78
CA HIS A 89 -13.45 10.27 13.62
C HIS A 89 -13.17 11.78 13.59
N GLN A 90 -14.23 12.57 13.79
CA GLN A 90 -14.16 14.00 14.04
C GLN A 90 -14.66 14.30 15.45
N THR A 91 -13.91 15.12 16.18
CA THR A 91 -14.38 15.73 17.43
C THR A 91 -14.98 17.09 17.12
N THR A 92 -16.14 17.38 17.70
CA THR A 92 -16.83 18.68 17.62
C THR A 92 -17.26 19.11 19.02
N GLN A 93 -17.33 20.42 19.25
CA GLN A 93 -17.90 20.98 20.48
C GLN A 93 -19.36 21.35 20.19
N VAL A 94 -20.29 20.82 20.98
CA VAL A 94 -21.71 21.17 20.92
C VAL A 94 -22.13 21.52 22.34
N ASP A 95 -22.50 22.79 22.57
CA ASP A 95 -22.91 23.30 23.88
C ASP A 95 -21.89 23.05 25.00
N GLY A 96 -20.60 23.22 24.69
CA GLY A 96 -19.49 22.97 25.62
C GLY A 96 -19.12 21.50 25.80
N VAL A 97 -19.88 20.57 25.23
CA VAL A 97 -19.63 19.12 25.30
C VAL A 97 -18.90 18.64 24.06
N SER A 98 -17.82 17.88 24.26
CA SER A 98 -17.11 17.19 23.19
C SER A 98 -17.92 16.00 22.68
N LYS A 99 -18.24 16.00 21.38
CA LYS A 99 -18.86 14.88 20.67
C LYS A 99 -17.90 14.35 19.63
N MET A 100 -17.63 13.05 19.69
CA MET A 100 -16.84 12.33 18.69
C MET A 100 -17.80 11.58 17.77
N ARG A 101 -17.61 11.69 16.46
CA ARG A 101 -18.41 10.98 15.46
C ARG A 101 -17.47 10.37 14.41
N GLU A 102 -17.74 9.14 14.03
CA GLU A 102 -17.10 8.51 12.88
C GLU A 102 -17.44 9.27 11.58
N ILE A 103 -16.47 9.30 10.66
CA ILE A 103 -16.64 9.77 9.29
C ILE A 103 -16.24 8.63 8.35
N GLU A 104 -17.09 8.37 7.36
CA GLU A 104 -16.83 7.30 6.38
C GLU A 104 -15.80 7.70 5.33
N ARG A 105 -15.63 9.01 5.13
CA ARG A 105 -14.80 9.57 4.07
C ARG A 105 -14.04 10.79 4.55
N LEU A 106 -12.77 10.85 4.16
CA LEU A 106 -11.89 11.99 4.42
C LEU A 106 -11.39 12.56 3.08
N PRO A 107 -11.96 13.69 2.61
CA PRO A 107 -11.55 14.31 1.37
C PRO A 107 -10.17 14.95 1.50
N LEU A 108 -9.37 14.86 0.44
CA LEU A 108 -8.04 15.43 0.31
C LEU A 108 -7.93 16.20 -1.01
N ALA A 109 -8.17 17.50 -0.97
CA ALA A 109 -7.97 18.35 -2.14
C ALA A 109 -6.50 18.31 -2.63
N ALA A 110 -6.29 18.62 -3.90
CA ALA A 110 -4.95 18.70 -4.49
C ALA A 110 -4.09 19.74 -3.74
N GLY A 111 -2.89 19.35 -3.31
CA GLY A 111 -1.97 20.20 -2.54
C GLY A 111 -2.37 20.45 -1.09
N ALA A 112 -3.46 19.85 -0.60
CA ALA A 112 -4.00 20.12 0.73
C ALA A 112 -3.56 19.08 1.78
N ASP A 113 -3.78 19.43 3.05
CA ASP A 113 -3.53 18.58 4.21
C ASP A 113 -4.84 18.23 4.92
N ALA A 114 -4.99 16.96 5.30
CA ALA A 114 -5.85 16.58 6.40
C ALA A 114 -5.00 16.44 7.66
N VAL A 115 -5.26 17.30 8.65
CA VAL A 115 -4.56 17.29 9.94
C VAL A 115 -5.40 16.55 10.97
N LEU A 116 -4.86 15.42 11.44
CA LEU A 116 -5.44 14.63 12.53
C LEU A 116 -4.78 15.07 13.83
N GLN A 117 -5.54 15.71 14.71
CA GLN A 117 -5.06 16.32 15.95
C GLN A 117 -6.10 16.24 17.08
N PRO A 118 -5.68 16.32 18.35
CA PRO A 118 -6.60 16.37 19.48
C PRO A 118 -7.67 17.45 19.32
N GLY A 119 -8.93 17.11 19.56
CA GLY A 119 -10.06 18.03 19.41
C GLY A 119 -10.55 18.23 17.97
N GLY A 120 -9.93 17.57 16.98
CA GLY A 120 -10.37 17.60 15.58
C GLY A 120 -10.51 16.19 15.00
N LEU A 121 -10.00 16.01 13.78
CA LEU A 121 -9.92 14.70 13.13
C LEU A 121 -8.93 13.79 13.88
N HIS A 122 -9.21 12.50 13.95
CA HIS A 122 -8.33 11.51 14.56
C HIS A 122 -8.68 10.10 14.09
N LEU A 123 -7.74 9.18 14.28
CA LEU A 123 -7.99 7.76 14.19
C LEU A 123 -8.53 7.28 15.54
N MET A 124 -9.66 6.57 15.54
CA MET A 124 -10.02 5.73 16.67
C MET A 124 -9.38 4.36 16.46
N LEU A 125 -8.61 3.90 17.45
CA LEU A 125 -7.84 2.66 17.37
C LEU A 125 -8.37 1.70 18.43
N MET A 126 -9.09 0.66 18.00
CA MET A 126 -9.83 -0.23 18.90
C MET A 126 -9.13 -1.57 19.05
N GLN A 127 -9.18 -2.12 20.27
CA GLN A 127 -8.71 -3.46 20.63
C GLN A 127 -7.28 -3.72 20.12
N PRO A 128 -6.27 -3.05 20.73
CA PRO A 128 -4.88 -3.28 20.35
C PRO A 128 -4.51 -4.75 20.54
N ALA A 129 -3.88 -5.35 19.53
CA ALA A 129 -3.50 -6.76 19.54
C ALA A 129 -2.46 -7.10 20.64
N GLN A 130 -1.70 -6.09 21.08
CA GLN A 130 -0.74 -6.18 22.18
C GLN A 130 -0.81 -4.88 23.02
N PRO A 131 -0.40 -4.90 24.30
CA PRO A 131 -0.32 -3.68 25.10
C PRO A 131 0.52 -2.59 24.42
N LEU A 132 -0.03 -1.39 24.30
CA LEU A 132 0.66 -0.23 23.72
C LEU A 132 1.82 0.19 24.63
N ARG A 133 3.04 0.14 24.10
CA ARG A 133 4.26 0.55 24.81
C ARG A 133 4.77 1.86 24.26
N GLU A 134 5.19 2.77 25.14
CA GLU A 134 5.82 4.02 24.73
C GLU A 134 7.03 3.77 23.81
N GLY A 135 7.15 4.60 22.77
CA GLY A 135 8.21 4.47 21.76
C GLY A 135 7.98 3.39 20.72
N ALA A 136 6.98 2.51 20.88
CA ALA A 136 6.62 1.52 19.87
C ALA A 136 6.20 2.19 18.56
N ARG A 137 6.41 1.49 17.46
CA ARG A 137 6.09 1.92 16.09
C ARG A 137 5.10 0.94 15.49
N LEU A 138 3.93 1.43 15.13
CA LEU A 138 2.81 0.61 14.65
C LEU A 138 2.50 0.97 13.19
N PRO A 139 2.37 0.01 12.28
CA PRO A 139 2.03 0.29 10.89
C PRO A 139 0.58 0.80 10.78
N ILE A 140 0.32 1.66 9.79
CA ILE A 140 -1.02 2.11 9.41
C ILE A 140 -1.13 2.15 7.89
N SER A 141 -2.27 1.72 7.35
CA SER A 141 -2.61 1.88 5.94
C SER A 141 -3.92 2.65 5.81
N PHE A 142 -3.94 3.63 4.91
CA PHE A 142 -5.16 4.33 4.49
C PHE A 142 -5.53 3.87 3.09
N VAL A 143 -6.79 3.53 2.87
CA VAL A 143 -7.30 3.11 1.55
C VAL A 143 -7.98 4.29 0.90
N LEU A 144 -7.58 4.59 -0.33
CA LEU A 144 -8.21 5.59 -1.16
C LEU A 144 -9.44 5.01 -1.87
N GLU A 145 -10.36 5.87 -2.28
CA GLU A 145 -11.57 5.46 -3.02
C GLU A 145 -11.24 4.63 -4.28
N ASP A 146 -10.11 4.92 -4.94
CA ASP A 146 -9.66 4.18 -6.12
C ASP A 146 -8.97 2.84 -5.82
N GLY A 147 -9.02 2.40 -4.57
CA GLY A 147 -8.48 1.13 -4.08
C GLY A 147 -6.98 1.12 -3.79
N ARG A 148 -6.27 2.23 -4.04
CA ARG A 148 -4.85 2.34 -3.68
C ARG A 148 -4.66 2.56 -2.18
N GLU A 149 -3.44 2.31 -1.70
CA GLU A 149 -3.10 2.42 -0.30
C GLU A 149 -1.97 3.41 -0.05
N VAL A 150 -2.12 4.18 1.03
CA VAL A 150 -1.06 5.00 1.61
C VAL A 150 -0.60 4.32 2.89
N GLN A 151 0.67 3.91 2.92
CA GLN A 151 1.28 3.29 4.09
C GLN A 151 1.95 4.35 4.97
N GLY A 152 1.97 4.07 6.28
CA GLY A 152 2.57 4.94 7.26
C GLY A 152 2.87 4.22 8.56
N GLU A 153 3.30 5.01 9.53
CA GLU A 153 3.63 4.54 10.88
C GLU A 153 3.04 5.48 11.93
N LEU A 154 2.71 4.92 13.09
CA LEU A 154 2.31 5.63 14.29
C LEU A 154 3.30 5.33 15.41
N LYS A 155 3.99 6.37 15.92
CA LYS A 155 4.82 6.27 17.12
C LYS A 155 3.98 6.42 18.38
N VAL A 156 4.06 5.48 19.32
CA VAL A 156 3.31 5.54 20.58
C VAL A 156 3.98 6.49 21.57
N GLY A 157 3.20 7.36 22.23
CA GLY A 157 3.70 8.28 23.25
C GLY A 157 2.59 8.91 24.10
N ALA A 158 2.97 9.55 25.21
CA ALA A 158 2.01 10.24 26.08
C ALA A 158 1.46 11.54 25.45
N ALA A 159 2.26 12.20 24.62
CA ALA A 159 1.92 13.43 23.91
C ALA A 159 2.47 13.41 22.49
N LYS A 160 2.18 14.46 21.71
CA LYS A 160 2.77 14.65 20.39
C LYS A 160 4.31 14.58 20.51
N PRO A 161 4.99 13.71 19.72
CA PRO A 161 6.45 13.57 19.75
C PRO A 161 7.20 14.85 19.39
#